data_AF-A0A926QLH1-F1
#
_entry.id   AF-A0A926QLH1-F1
#
_cell.length_a   1.000
_cell.length_b   1.000
_cell.length_c   1.000
_cell.angle_alpha   90.00
_cell.angle_beta   90.00
_cell.angle_gamma   90.00
#
_symmetry.space_group_name_H-M   'P 1'
#
loop_
_entity.id
_entity.type
_entity.pdbx_description
1 polymer ?
#
loop_
_entity_poly.entity_id
_entity_poly.type
_entity_poly.pdbx_seq_one_letter_code
_entity_poly.pdbx_strand_id
1 'polypeptide(L)'
;MNNTVPIFFEFEQERDALLALDTLEELGYKPDLLKDSKPTLHIHVDDQEVTSALEIAQAHGGRLVERTQEQSEAAMYAMAYDLENSIRIPAHTVNEDWPESYASAASDSWRDADRIPSEEEAAFDPSADDYSHFSAGIRL
;
A
#
# COMPACT_ATOMS: atom_id res chain seq x y z
N MET A 1 1.07 13.13 -3.46
CA MET A 1 0.15 11.98 -3.33
C MET A 1 -0.88 12.14 -4.43
N ASN A 2 -0.73 11.38 -5.52
CA ASN A 2 -1.69 11.41 -6.62
C ASN A 2 -2.97 10.73 -6.12
N ASN A 3 -4.06 11.48 -6.06
CA ASN A 3 -5.35 10.98 -5.60
C ASN A 3 -6.04 10.26 -6.76
N THR A 4 -5.61 9.04 -7.07
CA THR A 4 -6.19 8.22 -8.13
C THR A 4 -7.52 7.64 -7.66
N VAL A 5 -8.62 8.11 -8.23
CA VAL A 5 -9.96 7.58 -7.93
C VAL A 5 -10.23 6.39 -8.84
N PRO A 6 -10.62 5.22 -8.30
CA PRO A 6 -11.01 4.08 -9.13
C PRO A 6 -12.33 4.36 -9.84
N ILE A 7 -12.35 4.08 -11.15
CA ILE A 7 -13.54 4.17 -12.00
C ILE A 7 -13.97 2.75 -12.38
N PHE A 8 -15.28 2.48 -12.32
CA PHE A 8 -15.84 1.15 -12.58
C PHE A 8 -16.73 1.14 -13.83
N PHE A 9 -16.57 0.11 -14.65
CA PHE A 9 -17.34 -0.11 -15.88
C PHE A 9 -17.98 -1.49 -15.85
N GLU A 10 -19.30 -1.54 -15.99
CA GLU A 10 -20.04 -2.80 -16.14
C GLU A 10 -20.34 -3.09 -17.61
N PHE A 11 -20.19 -4.35 -18.00
CA PHE A 11 -20.48 -4.84 -19.35
C PHE A 11 -21.63 -5.85 -19.30
N GLU A 12 -22.36 -5.97 -20.41
CA GLU A 12 -23.42 -6.99 -20.55
C GLU A 12 -22.84 -8.38 -20.83
N GLN A 13 -21.73 -8.45 -21.56
CA GLN A 13 -21.06 -9.70 -21.94
C GLN A 13 -19.60 -9.69 -21.46
N GLU A 14 -19.13 -10.83 -20.95
CA GLU A 14 -17.73 -10.98 -20.50
C GLU A 14 -16.74 -10.76 -21.64
N ARG A 15 -17.09 -11.18 -22.86
CA ARG A 15 -16.29 -10.96 -24.06
C ARG A 15 -15.98 -9.48 -24.28
N ASP A 16 -16.97 -8.62 -24.10
CA ASP A 16 -16.85 -7.18 -24.36
C ASP A 16 -15.95 -6.53 -23.30
N ALA A 17 -16.06 -6.97 -22.05
CA ALA A 17 -15.15 -6.58 -20.97
C ALA A 17 -13.70 -7.01 -21.25
N LEU A 18 -13.49 -8.23 -21.78
CA LEU A 18 -12.14 -8.71 -22.10
C LEU A 18 -11.49 -7.93 -23.25
N LEU A 19 -12.27 -7.50 -24.26
CA LEU A 19 -11.74 -6.64 -25.33
C LEU A 19 -11.34 -5.25 -24.82
N ALA A 20 -12.16 -4.68 -23.95
CA ALA A 20 -11.83 -3.41 -23.29
C ALA A 20 -10.59 -3.54 -22.40
N LEU A 21 -10.48 -4.63 -21.63
CA LEU A 21 -9.34 -4.95 -20.78
C LEU A 21 -8.05 -4.98 -21.62
N ASP A 22 -8.02 -5.77 -22.68
CA ASP A 22 -6.87 -5.94 -23.57
C ASP A 22 -6.43 -4.60 -24.19
N THR A 23 -7.40 -3.80 -24.66
CA THR A 23 -7.13 -2.48 -25.26
C THR A 23 -6.56 -1.49 -24.23
N LEU A 24 -7.10 -1.50 -23.01
CA LEU A 24 -6.60 -0.66 -21.93
C LEU A 24 -5.18 -1.09 -21.50
N GLU A 25 -4.92 -2.39 -21.37
CA GLU A 25 -3.58 -2.92 -21.06
C GLU A 25 -2.56 -2.56 -22.16
N GLU A 26 -2.95 -2.66 -23.44
CA GLU A 26 -2.10 -2.30 -24.58
C GLU A 26 -1.67 -0.82 -24.54
N LEU A 27 -2.58 0.07 -24.09
CA LEU A 27 -2.32 1.50 -23.98
C LEU A 27 -1.58 1.88 -22.68
N GLY A 28 -1.23 0.90 -21.84
CA GLY A 28 -0.44 1.10 -20.63
C GLY A 28 -1.25 1.37 -19.36
N TYR A 29 -2.58 1.27 -19.44
CA TYR A 29 -3.42 1.31 -18.26
C TYR A 29 -3.28 0.03 -17.42
N LYS A 30 -3.76 0.08 -16.18
CA LYS A 30 -3.82 -1.07 -15.27
C LYS A 30 -5.26 -1.39 -14.88
N PRO A 31 -6.08 -1.86 -15.82
CA PRO A 31 -7.44 -2.30 -15.51
C PRO A 31 -7.43 -3.66 -14.81
N ASP A 32 -8.41 -3.90 -13.95
CA ASP A 32 -8.61 -5.17 -13.25
C ASP A 32 -10.05 -5.63 -13.42
N LEU A 33 -10.22 -6.92 -13.73
CA LEU A 33 -11.54 -7.53 -13.94
C LEU A 33 -12.07 -8.15 -12.65
N LEU A 34 -13.20 -7.62 -12.19
CA LEU A 34 -13.99 -8.15 -11.09
C LEU A 34 -15.04 -9.13 -11.64
N LYS A 35 -15.04 -10.35 -11.11
CA LYS A 35 -16.02 -11.40 -11.42
C LYS A 35 -17.15 -11.38 -10.40
N ASP A 36 -17.93 -10.31 -10.42
CA ASP A 36 -19.19 -10.19 -9.66
C ASP A 36 -20.35 -10.80 -10.49
N SER A 37 -21.59 -10.44 -10.16
CA SER A 37 -22.81 -10.79 -10.91
C SER A 37 -22.79 -10.36 -12.38
N LYS A 38 -22.03 -9.30 -12.70
CA LYS A 38 -21.77 -8.81 -14.07
C LYS A 38 -20.27 -8.62 -14.25
N PRO A 39 -19.75 -8.80 -15.47
CA PRO A 39 -18.34 -8.49 -15.76
C PRO A 39 -18.09 -7.00 -15.55
N THR A 40 -17.22 -6.69 -14.59
CA THR A 40 -16.92 -5.30 -14.20
C THR A 40 -15.42 -5.06 -14.30
N LEU A 41 -15.01 -4.04 -15.05
CA LEU A 41 -13.64 -3.54 -15.02
C LEU A 41 -13.53 -2.39 -14.03
N HIS A 42 -12.43 -2.33 -13.30
CA HIS A 42 -12.05 -1.13 -12.58
C HIS A 42 -10.68 -0.65 -13.00
N ILE A 43 -10.47 0.65 -13.01
CA ILE A 43 -9.22 1.28 -13.43
C ILE A 43 -8.91 2.48 -12.56
N HIS A 44 -7.63 2.65 -12.22
CA HIS A 44 -7.13 3.85 -11.57
C HIS A 44 -6.51 4.75 -12.64
N VAL A 45 -7.08 5.93 -12.82
CA VAL A 45 -6.61 6.93 -13.81
C VAL A 45 -6.25 8.23 -13.12
N ASP A 46 -5.19 8.87 -13.63
CA ASP A 46 -4.88 10.26 -13.32
C ASP A 46 -5.73 11.20 -14.20
N ASP A 47 -5.92 12.45 -13.74
CA ASP A 47 -6.88 13.42 -14.31
C ASP A 47 -6.70 13.68 -15.82
N GLN A 48 -5.48 13.49 -16.35
CA GLN A 48 -5.17 13.70 -17.77
C GLN A 48 -5.59 12.54 -18.69
N GLU A 49 -5.89 11.36 -18.14
CA GLU A 49 -6.14 10.14 -18.91
C GLU A 49 -7.59 9.62 -18.78
N VAL A 50 -8.40 10.26 -17.91
CA VAL A 50 -9.79 9.86 -17.61
C VAL A 50 -10.65 9.78 -18.88
N THR A 51 -10.58 10.79 -19.74
CA THR A 51 -11.40 10.86 -20.97
C THR A 51 -11.12 9.69 -21.90
N SER A 52 -9.83 9.36 -22.11
CA SER A 52 -9.45 8.26 -22.99
C SER A 52 -9.93 6.91 -22.42
N ALA A 53 -9.75 6.66 -21.13
CA ALA A 53 -10.25 5.45 -20.48
C ALA A 53 -11.78 5.33 -20.57
N LEU A 54 -12.51 6.43 -20.38
CA LEU A 54 -13.97 6.47 -20.55
C LEU A 54 -14.38 6.11 -21.97
N GLU A 55 -13.74 6.70 -22.98
CA GLU A 55 -14.05 6.46 -24.40
C GLU A 55 -13.81 5.00 -24.81
N ILE A 56 -12.68 4.42 -24.39
CA ILE A 56 -12.34 3.02 -24.68
C ILE A 56 -13.38 2.09 -24.06
N ALA A 57 -13.67 2.25 -22.76
CA ALA A 57 -14.63 1.40 -22.08
C ALA A 57 -16.03 1.48 -22.74
N GLN A 58 -16.48 2.69 -23.10
CA GLN A 58 -17.77 2.90 -23.76
C GLN A 58 -17.80 2.36 -25.20
N ALA A 59 -16.71 2.45 -25.95
CA ALA A 59 -16.61 1.90 -27.30
C ALA A 59 -16.82 0.38 -27.33
N HIS A 60 -16.42 -0.30 -26.25
CA HIS A 60 -16.64 -1.73 -26.03
C HIS A 60 -17.96 -2.03 -25.27
N GLY A 61 -18.86 -1.05 -25.10
CA GLY A 61 -20.17 -1.26 -24.47
C GLY A 61 -20.18 -1.21 -22.94
N GLY A 62 -19.09 -0.78 -22.32
CA GLY A 62 -18.99 -0.56 -20.88
C GLY A 62 -19.83 0.64 -20.44
N ARG A 63 -20.59 0.47 -19.36
CA ARG A 63 -21.32 1.56 -18.71
C ARG A 63 -20.63 1.94 -17.42
N LEU A 64 -20.43 3.24 -17.24
CA LEU A 64 -19.91 3.79 -15.99
C LEU A 64 -20.88 3.46 -14.85
N VAL A 65 -20.37 2.91 -13.76
CA VAL A 65 -21.13 2.62 -12.55
C VAL A 65 -20.48 3.33 -11.38
N GLU A 66 -21.26 4.17 -10.70
CA GLU A 66 -20.86 4.75 -9.44
C GLU A 66 -20.91 3.66 -8.36
N ARG A 67 -19.74 3.11 -8.04
CA ARG A 67 -19.56 2.38 -6.78
C ARG A 67 -19.08 3.38 -5.74
N THR A 68 -20.01 3.92 -4.96
CA THR A 68 -19.63 4.55 -3.70
C THR A 68 -18.88 3.47 -2.91
N GLN A 69 -17.62 3.72 -2.56
CA GLN A 69 -16.91 2.91 -1.58
C GLN A 69 -17.60 3.11 -0.22
N GLU A 70 -18.80 2.56 -0.06
CA GLU A 70 -19.43 2.39 1.24
C GLU A 70 -18.80 1.17 1.89
N GLN A 71 -17.50 1.24 2.18
CA GLN A 71 -17.06 0.57 3.40
C GLN A 71 -17.81 1.30 4.50
N SER A 72 -18.91 0.69 4.98
CA SER A 72 -19.68 1.28 6.06
C SER A 72 -18.71 1.59 7.19
N GLU A 73 -18.90 2.73 7.85
CA GLU A 73 -18.06 3.13 8.99
C GLU A 73 -17.93 1.96 9.98
N ALA A 74 -19.02 1.20 10.17
CA ALA A 74 -19.06 -0.03 10.96
C ALA A 74 -18.13 -1.14 10.45
N ALA A 75 -18.00 -1.36 9.14
CA ALA A 75 -17.07 -2.33 8.56
C ALA A 75 -15.61 -1.91 8.73
N MET A 76 -15.30 -0.60 8.62
CA MET A 76 -13.97 -0.08 8.91
C MET A 76 -13.62 -0.18 10.40
N TYR A 77 -14.55 0.19 11.30
CA TYR A 77 -14.38 0.00 12.75
C TYR A 77 -14.19 -1.47 13.11
N ALA A 78 -14.96 -2.37 12.49
CA ALA A 78 -14.82 -3.81 12.72
C ALA A 78 -13.44 -4.31 12.28
N MET A 79 -12.91 -3.91 11.11
CA MET A 79 -11.56 -4.29 10.68
C MET A 79 -10.46 -3.71 11.58
N ALA A 80 -10.60 -2.45 12.03
CA ALA A 80 -9.59 -1.79 12.85
C ALA A 80 -9.55 -2.33 14.29
N TYR A 81 -10.70 -2.71 14.83
CA TYR A 81 -10.86 -3.21 16.20
C TYR A 81 -11.29 -4.68 16.24
N ASP A 82 -10.98 -5.47 15.21
CA ASP A 82 -11.34 -6.88 15.18
C ASP A 82 -10.64 -7.61 16.34
N LEU A 83 -11.40 -7.82 17.41
CA LEU A 83 -10.94 -8.47 18.62
C LEU A 83 -11.04 -10.00 18.52
N GLU A 84 -11.69 -10.57 17.50
CA GLU A 84 -11.79 -12.03 17.35
C GLU A 84 -10.43 -12.66 17.06
N ASN A 85 -9.57 -11.97 16.31
CA ASN A 85 -8.20 -12.39 16.04
C ASN A 85 -7.14 -11.59 16.84
N SER A 86 -7.55 -10.89 17.89
CA SER A 86 -6.63 -10.14 18.73
C SER A 86 -5.75 -11.08 19.57
N ILE A 87 -4.44 -10.91 19.45
CA ILE A 87 -3.47 -11.57 20.33
C ILE A 87 -3.67 -10.97 21.72
N ARG A 88 -4.23 -11.75 22.65
CA ARG A 88 -4.35 -11.32 24.05
C ARG A 88 -2.95 -11.15 24.64
N ILE A 89 -2.45 -9.93 24.66
CA ILE A 89 -1.20 -9.60 25.35
C ILE A 89 -1.51 -9.51 26.85
N PRO A 90 -1.00 -10.43 27.69
CA PRO A 90 -1.20 -10.33 29.12
C PRO A 90 -0.50 -9.08 29.65
N ALA A 91 -1.19 -8.29 30.46
CA ALA A 91 -0.65 -7.06 31.04
C ALA A 91 0.55 -7.29 31.98
N HIS A 92 0.72 -8.52 32.47
CA HIS A 92 1.86 -8.94 33.27
C HIS A 92 2.04 -10.45 33.15
N THR A 93 3.25 -10.89 32.79
CA THR A 93 3.68 -12.27 33.03
C THR A 93 4.71 -12.20 34.15
N VAL A 94 4.29 -12.50 35.38
CA VAL A 94 5.22 -12.57 36.52
C VAL A 94 5.92 -13.91 36.40
N ASN A 95 7.22 -13.84 36.18
CA ASN A 95 8.06 -14.96 35.84
C ASN A 95 9.07 -15.14 36.99
N GLU A 96 8.60 -15.60 38.15
CA GLU A 96 9.39 -15.65 39.38
C GLU A 96 10.39 -16.84 39.44
N ASP A 97 10.34 -17.75 38.47
CA ASP A 97 11.17 -18.97 38.43
C ASP A 97 12.17 -19.00 37.25
N TRP A 98 12.81 -17.86 36.93
CA TRP A 98 13.89 -17.86 35.93
C TRP A 98 15.20 -18.27 36.60
N PRO A 99 15.92 -19.30 36.11
CA PRO A 99 17.22 -19.66 36.66
C PRO A 99 18.20 -18.49 36.53
N GLU A 100 18.94 -18.20 37.61
CA GLU A 100 19.90 -17.07 37.77
C GLU A 100 20.83 -16.87 36.56
N SER A 101 21.17 -17.96 35.86
CA SER A 101 22.00 -17.94 34.64
C SER A 101 21.44 -17.10 33.49
N TYR A 102 20.12 -16.90 33.42
CA TYR A 102 19.51 -16.07 32.38
C TYR A 102 19.56 -14.58 32.75
N ALA A 103 19.47 -14.24 34.04
CA ALA A 103 19.59 -12.86 34.52
C ALA A 103 21.01 -12.30 34.28
N SER A 104 22.04 -13.14 34.39
CA SER A 104 23.42 -12.76 34.09
C SER A 104 23.70 -12.50 32.60
N ALA A 105 22.90 -13.06 31.69
CA ALA A 105 23.08 -12.85 30.25
C ALA A 105 22.48 -11.51 29.77
N ALA A 106 21.45 -11.00 30.46
CA ALA A 106 20.79 -9.74 30.11
C ALA A 106 21.60 -8.48 30.52
N SER A 107 22.58 -8.61 31.41
CA SER A 107 23.41 -7.48 31.84
C SER A 107 24.51 -7.09 30.85
N ASP A 108 24.82 -7.94 29.86
CA ASP A 108 25.88 -7.66 28.87
C ASP A 108 25.38 -6.93 27.62
N SER A 109 24.08 -6.99 27.30
CA SER A 109 23.58 -6.41 26.03
C SER A 109 23.35 -4.90 26.05
N TRP A 110 23.33 -4.25 27.22
CA TRP A 110 23.08 -2.81 27.34
C TRP A 110 24.35 -1.96 27.48
N ARG A 111 25.53 -2.59 27.58
CA ARG A 111 26.82 -1.89 27.73
C ARG A 111 27.46 -1.47 26.41
N ASP A 112 26.87 -1.84 25.27
CA ASP A 112 27.46 -1.62 23.93
C ASP A 112 26.92 -0.38 23.20
N ALA A 113 26.18 0.50 23.89
CA ALA A 113 25.67 1.74 23.30
C ALA A 113 26.74 2.85 23.16
N ASP A 114 27.91 2.69 23.80
CA ASP A 114 29.02 3.66 23.79
C ASP A 114 30.27 3.10 23.11
N ARG A 115 30.12 2.01 22.35
CA ARG A 115 31.22 1.43 21.57
C ARG A 115 31.47 2.30 20.35
N ILE A 116 32.72 2.77 20.23
CA ILE A 116 33.20 3.43 19.02
C ILE A 116 33.04 2.45 17.86
N PRO A 117 32.23 2.76 16.83
CA PRO A 117 32.09 1.92 15.64
C PRO A 117 33.44 1.66 15.01
N SER A 118 33.67 0.44 14.51
CA SER A 118 34.85 0.16 13.71
C SER A 118 34.82 0.96 12.40
N GLU A 119 35.98 1.17 11.76
CA GLU A 119 36.05 1.92 10.49
C GLU A 119 35.18 1.32 9.38
N GLU A 120 34.96 -0.01 9.40
CA GLU A 120 34.07 -0.71 8.46
C GLU A 120 32.59 -0.41 8.73
N GLU A 121 32.20 -0.24 10.00
CA GLU A 121 30.82 0.08 10.39
C GLU A 121 30.51 1.57 10.17
N ALA A 122 31.48 2.45 10.39
CA ALA A 122 31.36 3.87 10.10
C ALA A 122 31.23 4.18 8.59
N ALA A 123 31.76 3.30 7.72
CA ALA A 123 31.64 3.44 6.26
C ALA A 123 30.19 3.29 5.75
N PHE A 124 29.29 2.69 6.55
CA PHE A 124 27.88 2.52 6.22
C PHE A 124 26.95 3.43 7.03
N ASP A 125 27.49 4.40 7.78
CA ASP A 125 26.71 5.38 8.53
C ASP A 125 26.35 6.59 7.63
N PRO A 126 25.09 6.70 7.15
CA PRO A 126 24.68 7.80 6.29
C PRO A 126 24.50 9.12 7.05
N SER A 127 24.60 9.12 8.39
CA SER A 127 24.43 10.34 9.21
C SER A 127 25.66 11.25 9.19
N ALA A 128 26.82 10.73 8.81
CA ALA A 128 28.04 11.51 8.61
C ALA A 128 28.10 12.22 7.25
N ASP A 129 27.24 11.84 6.30
CA ASP A 129 27.19 12.44 4.96
C ASP A 129 26.33 13.71 4.97
N ASP A 130 26.92 14.83 4.54
CA ASP A 130 26.23 16.09 4.33
C ASP A 130 25.59 16.13 2.92
N TYR A 131 24.30 15.78 2.82
CA TYR A 131 23.53 15.80 1.56
C TYR A 131 23.05 17.21 1.14
N SER A 132 23.80 18.27 1.48
CA SER A 132 23.44 19.68 1.23
C SER A 132 23.82 20.20 -0.17
N HIS A 133 23.80 19.36 -1.22
CA HIS A 133 24.36 19.71 -2.55
C HIS A 133 23.35 20.13 -3.62
N PHE A 134 22.17 20.67 -3.26
CA PHE A 134 21.28 21.24 -4.27
C PHE A 134 21.60 22.72 -4.54
N SER A 135 22.31 23.01 -5.62
CA SER A 135 22.46 24.38 -6.13
C SER A 135 21.25 24.74 -7.01
N ALA A 136 20.26 25.42 -6.45
CA ALA A 136 19.15 25.99 -7.20
C ALA A 136 19.63 27.18 -8.05
N GLY A 137 20.16 26.90 -9.25
CA GLY A 137 20.49 27.94 -10.22
C GLY A 137 19.22 28.51 -10.87
N ILE A 138 18.71 29.63 -10.38
CA ILE A 138 17.72 30.42 -11.12
C ILE A 138 18.48 31.30 -12.12
N ARG A 139 18.35 31.01 -13.42
CA ARG A 139 18.75 31.94 -14.48
C ARG A 139 17.56 32.88 -14.73
N LEU A 140 17.74 34.16 -14.40
CA LEU A 140 16.85 35.25 -14.82
C LEU A 140 17.14 35.66 -16.26
#